data_AF-A0A4D4J6W2-F1
#
_entry.id   AF-A0A4D4J6W2-F1
#
_cell.length_a   1.000
_cell.length_b   1.000
_cell.length_c   1.000
_cell.angle_alpha   90.00
_cell.angle_beta   90.00
_cell.angle_gamma   90.00
#
_symmetry.space_group_name_H-M   'P 1'
#
loop_
_entity.id
_entity.type
_entity.pdbx_description
1 polymer ?
#
loop_
_entity_poly.entity_id
_entity_poly.type
_entity_poly.pdbx_seq_one_letter_code
_entity_poly.pdbx_strand_id
1 'polypeptide(L)' 'MHIVAFPDGEEIPESLTAYCGELILRGTAEALTKPCGMPCTLCLWRAPLPPPPSELPAGA' A
#
# COMPACT_ATOMS: atom_id res chain seq x y z
N MET A 1 -8.65 -4.06 1.03
CA MET A 1 -7.54 -3.14 0.69
C MET A 1 -6.36 -3.96 0.18
N HIS A 2 -5.69 -3.50 -0.87
CA HIS A 2 -4.46 -4.10 -1.41
C HIS A 2 -3.31 -3.10 -1.30
N ILE A 3 -2.09 -3.60 -1.19
CA ILE A 3 -0.87 -2.78 -1.15
C ILE A 3 -0.15 -2.98 -2.48
N VAL A 4 0.29 -1.88 -3.07
CA VAL A 4 1.00 -1.83 -4.35
C VAL A 4 2.33 -1.09 -4.13
N ALA A 5 3.35 -1.44 -4.91
CA ALA A 5 4.48 -0.53 -5.11
C ALA A 5 4.01 0.55 -6.09
N PHE A 6 4.06 1.81 -5.68
CA PHE A 6 3.75 2.92 -6.56
C PHE A 6 5.05 3.42 -7.20
N PRO A 7 5.13 3.56 -8.54
CA PRO A 7 6.35 4.04 -9.19
C PRO A 7 6.61 5.50 -8.87
N ASP A 8 7.88 5.88 -8.78
CA ASP A 8 8.29 7.27 -8.62
C ASP A 8 7.99 8.04 -9.92
N GLY A 9 7.17 9.08 -9.84
CA GLY A 9 6.76 9.91 -10.98
C GLY A 9 5.46 10.68 -10.74
N GLU A 10 5.20 11.69 -11.56
CA GLU A 10 3.95 12.48 -11.48
C GLU A 10 2.77 11.79 -12.19
N GLU A 11 3.06 10.86 -13.11
CA GLU A 11 2.03 10.16 -13.88
C GLU A 11 1.48 8.95 -13.13
N ILE A 12 0.15 8.93 -12.94
CA ILE A 12 -0.55 7.74 -12.45
C ILE A 12 -0.47 6.66 -13.53
N PRO A 13 -0.07 5.41 -13.24
CA PRO A 13 -0.02 4.32 -14.23
C PRO A 13 -1.39 3.85 -14.73
N GLU A 14 -1.44 3.25 -15.94
CA GLU A 14 -2.64 2.59 -16.46
C GLU A 14 -3.04 1.34 -15.67
N SER A 15 -2.05 0.68 -15.06
CA SER A 15 -2.28 -0.49 -14.22
C SER A 15 -1.21 -0.61 -13.13
N LEU A 16 -1.59 -1.26 -12.04
CA LEU A 16 -0.73 -1.59 -10.90
C LEU A 16 -0.97 -3.05 -10.52
N THR A 17 0.07 -3.73 -10.07
CA THR A 17 -0.05 -5.09 -9.52
C THR A 17 0.21 -5.04 -8.02
N ALA A 18 -0.76 -5.50 -7.24
CA ALA A 18 -0.62 -5.61 -5.80
C ALA A 18 0.34 -6.74 -5.40
N TYR A 19 0.89 -6.69 -4.20
CA TYR A 19 1.78 -7.74 -3.68
C TYR A 19 1.10 -9.13 -3.59
N CYS A 20 -0.23 -9.18 -3.54
CA CYS A 20 -1.00 -10.42 -3.62
C CYS A 20 -1.18 -10.97 -5.06
N GLY A 21 -0.77 -10.22 -6.09
CA GLY A 21 -0.95 -10.56 -7.51
C GLY A 21 -2.19 -9.97 -8.16
N GLU A 22 -3.00 -9.19 -7.42
CA GLU A 22 -4.20 -8.54 -7.97
C GLU A 22 -3.81 -7.46 -8.98
N LEU A 23 -4.44 -7.47 -10.16
CA LEU A 23 -4.30 -6.41 -11.15
C LEU A 23 -5.32 -5.30 -10.89
N ILE A 24 -4.84 -4.08 -10.71
CA ILE A 24 -5.65 -2.88 -10.49
C ILE A 24 -5.52 -2.00 -11.74
N LEU A 25 -6.63 -1.69 -12.38
CA LEU A 25 -6.66 -0.81 -13.55
C LEU A 25 -6.94 0.64 -13.12
N ARG A 26 -6.52 1.58 -13.96
CA ARG A 26 -6.85 3.01 -13.74
C ARG A 26 -8.36 3.19 -13.60
N GLY A 27 -8.75 3.91 -12.55
CA GLY A 27 -10.16 4.24 -12.28
C GLY A 27 -10.97 3.14 -11.59
N THR A 28 -10.38 1.97 -11.29
CA THR A 28 -11.09 0.88 -10.60
C THR A 28 -10.81 0.80 -9.10
N ALA A 29 -9.92 1.67 -8.59
CA ALA A 29 -9.55 1.72 -7.19
C ALA A 29 -9.31 3.16 -6.74
N GLU A 30 -9.47 3.38 -5.44
CA GLU A 30 -9.16 4.64 -4.77
C GLU A 30 -7.79 4.55 -4.09
N ALA A 31 -6.95 5.56 -4.30
CA ALA A 31 -5.69 5.68 -3.59
C ALA A 31 -5.94 6.26 -2.19
N LEU A 32 -5.51 5.54 -1.16
CA LEU A 32 -5.63 5.98 0.23
C LEU A 32 -4.41 6.80 0.62
N THR A 33 -4.62 7.95 1.27
CA THR A 33 -3.53 8.80 1.79
C THR A 33 -2.81 8.20 3.00
N LYS A 34 -3.46 7.25 3.68
CA LYS A 34 -2.90 6.47 4.78
C LYS A 34 -3.45 5.04 4.76
N PRO A 35 -2.70 4.04 5.24
CA PRO A 35 -3.24 2.69 5.43
C PRO A 35 -4.48 2.74 6.34
N CYS A 36 -5.60 2.19 5.87
CA CYS A 36 -6.83 2.10 6.66
C CYS A 36 -7.53 0.74 6.48
N GLY A 37 -8.20 0.27 7.53
CA GLY A 37 -8.75 -1.08 7.56
C GLY A 37 -7.67 -2.17 7.59
N MET A 38 -8.03 -3.39 7.18
CA MET A 38 -7.10 -4.51 7.11
C MET A 38 -6.71 -4.78 5.64
N PRO A 39 -5.43 -4.65 5.26
CA PRO A 39 -4.95 -5.15 3.98
C PRO A 39 -5.23 -6.65 3.85
N CYS A 40 -5.37 -7.16 2.63
CA CYS A 40 -5.44 -8.61 2.44
C CYS A 40 -4.17 -9.28 3.02
N THR A 41 -4.31 -10.49 3.56
CA THR A 41 -3.26 -11.19 4.30
C THR A 41 -1.96 -11.36 3.51
N LEU A 42 -2.08 -11.60 2.19
CA LEU A 42 -0.91 -11.74 1.31
C LEU A 42 -0.16 -10.41 1.12
N CYS A 43 -0.89 -9.30 0.97
CA CYS A 43 -0.26 -7.97 0.91
C CYS A 43 0.40 -7.62 2.24
N LEU A 44 -0.25 -7.93 3.37
CA LEU A 44 0.33 -7.70 4.70
C LEU A 44 1.65 -8.47 4.89
N TRP A 45 1.74 -9.70 4.39
CA TRP A 45 2.92 -10.54 4.52
C TRP A 45 4.07 -10.14 3.59
N ARG A 46 3.76 -9.64 2.38
CA ARG A 46 4.75 -9.41 1.32
C ARG A 46 5.15 -7.94 1.15
N ALA A 47 4.33 -7.01 1.61
CA ALA A 47 4.66 -5.60 1.52
C ALA A 47 5.89 -5.28 2.39
N PRO A 48 6.75 -4.35 1.96
CA PRO A 48 7.82 -3.86 2.80
C PRO A 48 7.25 -3.23 4.07
N LEU A 49 7.93 -3.45 5.20
CA LEU A 49 7.57 -2.80 6.46
C LEU A 49 7.69 -1.27 6.28
N PRO A 50 6.75 -0.48 6.83
CA PRO A 50 6.94 0.95 6.88
C PRO A 50 8.23 1.27 7.65
N PRO A 51 8.88 2.42 7.36
CA PRO A 51 10.00 2.87 8.17
C PRO A 51 9.57 2.92 9.64
N PRO A 52 10.50 2.64 10.58
CA PRO A 52 10.18 2.67 12.00
C PRO A 52 9.55 4.03 12.34
N PRO A 53 8.49 4.07 13.16
CA PRO A 53 7.89 5.33 13.57
C PRO A 53 8.97 6.20 14.22
N SER A 54 9.00 7.48 13.85
CA SER A 54 10.04 8.41 14.29
C SER A 54 10.08 8.59 15.81
N GLU A 55 9.00 8.29 16.53
CA GLU A 55 8.97 8.04 17.96
C GLU A 55 7.86 7.01 18.24
N LEU A 56 8.19 5.87 18.86
CA LEU A 56 7.18 5.09 19.59
C LEU A 56 6.89 5.87 20.87
N PRO A 57 5.63 6.17 21.22
CA PRO A 57 5.35 6.81 22.50
C PRO A 57 5.94 5.92 23.60
N ALA A 58 6.83 6.48 24.41
CA ALA A 58 7.32 5.81 25.61
C ALA A 58 6.08 5.42 26.42
N GLY A 59 5.90 4.12 26.65
CA GLY A 59 4.73 3.60 27.35
C GLY A 59 4.49 4.38 28.64
N ALA A 60 3.25 4.85 28.80
CA ALA A 60 2.76 5.45 30.04
C ALA A 60 2.58 4.38 31.13
#